data_AF-A0A2S5GY60-F1
#
_entry.id   AF-A0A2S5GY60-F1
#
_cell.length_a   1.000
_cell.length_b   1.000
_cell.length_c   1.000
_cell.angle_alpha   90.00
_cell.angle_beta   90.00
_cell.angle_gamma   90.00
#
_symmetry.space_group_name_H-M   'P 1'
#
loop_
_entity.id
_entity.type
_entity.pdbx_description
1 polymer ?
#
loop_
_entity_poly.entity_id
_entity_poly.type
_entity_poly.pdbx_seq_one_letter_code
_entity_poly.pdbx_strand_id
1 'polypeptide(L)'
;MLKLLPRLCDFLLLAGAAALFGACLTSLLTTGAYGWAVPDAPYLYGPRDFYADAVLAGLAGLLLLALAERLAGARRTVAGRAVAGLSATFAAALLALYLAPPAPIVFGNTWAWGEATRELFLAQWPLVLPIALATTAVRWALRRVSRLGAR
;
A
#
# COMPACT_ATOMS: atom_id res chain seq x y z
N MET A 1 23.04 -2.65 -12.01
CA MET A 1 22.56 -2.23 -10.67
C MET A 1 21.48 -1.14 -10.70
N LEU A 2 21.46 -0.20 -11.68
CA LEU A 2 20.43 0.87 -11.77
C LEU A 2 18.95 0.44 -11.89
N LYS A 3 18.64 -0.82 -12.26
CA LYS A 3 17.25 -1.31 -12.38
C LYS A 3 16.60 -1.71 -11.04
N LEU A 4 17.41 -1.96 -10.00
CA LEU A 4 16.92 -2.36 -8.67
C LEU A 4 16.45 -1.16 -7.85
N LEU A 5 17.12 -0.02 -7.98
CA LEU A 5 16.77 1.22 -7.27
C LEU A 5 15.29 1.64 -7.44
N PRO A 6 14.73 1.72 -8.65
CA PRO A 6 13.31 2.08 -8.80
C PRO A 6 12.36 1.02 -8.21
N ARG A 7 12.75 -0.26 -8.22
CA ARG A 7 11.96 -1.34 -7.61
C ARG A 7 11.99 -1.27 -6.08
N LEU A 8 13.13 -0.88 -5.51
CA LEU A 8 13.25 -0.62 -4.09
C LEU A 8 12.41 0.61 -3.68
N CYS A 9 12.44 1.69 -4.46
CA CYS A 9 11.58 2.85 -4.21
C CYS A 9 10.09 2.48 -4.28
N ASP A 10 9.67 1.71 -5.28
CA ASP A 10 8.30 1.23 -5.41
C ASP A 10 7.89 0.38 -4.20
N PHE A 11 8.79 -0.50 -3.75
CA PHE A 11 8.57 -1.33 -2.57
C PHE A 11 8.41 -0.48 -1.29
N LEU A 12 9.37 0.42 -1.03
CA LEU A 12 9.34 1.30 0.16
C LEU A 12 8.10 2.19 0.16
N LEU A 13 7.67 2.67 -1.01
CA LEU A 13 6.47 3.48 -1.16
C LEU A 13 5.20 2.69 -0.83
N LEU A 14 5.10 1.43 -1.30
CA LEU A 14 3.94 0.57 -1.02
C LEU A 14 3.91 0.09 0.44
N ALA A 15 5.07 -0.31 0.98
CA ALA A 15 5.18 -0.71 2.38
C ALA A 15 4.91 0.47 3.33
N GLY A 16 5.43 1.66 3.01
CA GLY A 16 5.16 2.88 3.75
C GLY A 16 3.68 3.29 3.70
N ALA A 17 3.01 3.11 2.56
CA ALA A 17 1.58 3.34 2.44
C ALA A 17 0.74 2.37 3.26
N ALA A 18 1.11 1.08 3.27
CA ALA A 18 0.50 0.07 4.11
C ALA A 18 0.66 0.42 5.61
N ALA A 19 1.86 0.80 6.03
CA ALA A 19 2.12 1.22 7.41
C ALA A 19 1.35 2.50 7.79
N LEU A 20 1.31 3.50 6.90
CA LEU A 20 0.54 4.73 7.14
C LEU A 20 -0.95 4.42 7.32
N PHE A 21 -1.51 3.60 6.44
CA PHE A 21 -2.90 3.19 6.53
C PHE A 21 -3.19 2.41 7.81
N GLY A 22 -2.37 1.40 8.13
CA GLY A 22 -2.54 0.61 9.34
C GLY A 22 -2.41 1.44 10.62
N ALA A 23 -1.48 2.40 10.67
CA ALA A 23 -1.30 3.27 11.83
C ALA A 23 -2.45 4.28 12.00
N CYS A 24 -2.92 4.87 10.89
CA CYS A 24 -4.05 5.78 10.93
C CYS A 24 -5.37 5.07 11.22
N LEU A 25 -5.55 3.86 10.67
CA LEU A 25 -6.69 3.00 10.98
C LEU A 25 -6.71 2.66 12.47
N THR A 26 -5.58 2.26 13.02
CA THR A 26 -5.45 1.95 14.45
C THR A 26 -5.78 3.16 15.31
N SER A 27 -5.27 4.34 14.96
CA SER A 27 -5.58 5.59 15.68
C SER A 27 -7.07 5.89 15.64
N LEU A 28 -7.70 5.76 14.47
CA LEU A 28 -9.11 6.04 14.28
C LEU A 28 -9.99 5.06 15.09
N LEU A 29 -9.66 3.77 15.09
CA LEU A 29 -10.41 2.74 15.81
C LEU A 29 -10.23 2.83 17.33
N THR A 30 -9.08 3.30 17.81
CA THR A 30 -8.78 3.37 19.26
C THR A 30 -9.18 4.70 19.88
N THR A 31 -9.03 5.82 19.16
CA THR A 31 -9.22 7.17 19.70
C THR A 31 -10.35 7.97 19.04
N GLY A 32 -10.90 7.48 17.93
CA GLY A 32 -11.88 8.22 17.12
C GLY A 32 -11.29 9.38 16.32
N ALA A 33 -9.96 9.57 16.32
CA ALA A 33 -9.27 10.64 15.62
C ALA A 33 -8.17 10.11 14.68
N TYR A 34 -7.91 10.85 13.60
CA TYR A 34 -6.79 10.58 12.72
C TYR A 34 -5.46 10.89 13.43
N GLY A 35 -4.53 9.95 13.38
CA GLY A 35 -3.24 10.06 14.04
C GLY A 35 -2.32 8.91 13.64
N TRP A 36 -1.21 8.77 14.35
CA TRP A 36 -0.30 7.64 14.20
C TRP A 36 -0.31 6.81 15.48
N ALA A 37 -0.99 5.67 15.44
CA ALA A 37 -0.98 4.71 16.55
C ALA A 37 -0.52 3.35 16.01
N VAL A 38 0.51 2.78 16.63
CA VAL A 38 0.94 1.42 16.30
C VAL A 38 0.13 0.47 17.17
N PRO A 39 -0.54 -0.53 16.59
CA PRO A 39 -1.30 -1.51 17.36
C PRO A 39 -0.34 -2.30 18.24
N ASP A 40 -0.66 -2.39 19.53
CA ASP A 40 0.07 -3.16 20.51
C ASP A 40 -0.93 -4.01 21.31
N ALA A 41 -1.00 -5.29 20.98
CA ALA A 41 -1.78 -6.29 21.69
C ALA A 41 -0.81 -7.21 22.43
N PRO A 42 -0.61 -7.04 23.75
CA PRO A 42 0.36 -7.80 24.52
C PRO A 42 0.22 -9.30 24.28
N TYR A 43 1.33 -9.97 23.97
CA TYR A 43 1.44 -11.41 23.70
C TYR A 43 0.76 -11.94 22.42
N LEU A 44 0.04 -11.10 21.67
CA LEU A 44 -0.69 -11.49 20.46
C LEU A 44 -0.17 -10.81 19.20
N TYR A 45 0.17 -9.52 19.28
CA TYR A 45 0.58 -8.73 18.12
C TYR A 45 1.34 -7.50 18.57
N GLY A 46 2.60 -7.41 18.19
CA GLY A 46 3.45 -6.28 18.56
C GLY A 46 3.73 -5.32 17.40
N PRO A 47 4.48 -4.23 17.70
CA PRO A 47 4.97 -3.31 16.67
C PRO A 47 5.78 -3.98 15.56
N ARG A 48 6.49 -5.08 15.88
CA ARG A 48 7.28 -5.81 14.88
C ARG A 48 6.41 -6.52 13.87
N ASP A 49 5.32 -7.15 14.33
CA ASP A 49 4.38 -7.88 13.49
C ASP A 49 3.64 -6.90 12.57
N PHE A 50 3.26 -5.73 13.12
CA PHE A 50 2.72 -4.61 12.34
C PHE A 50 3.59 -4.21 11.14
N TYR A 51 4.88 -3.96 11.38
CA TYR A 51 5.78 -3.58 10.28
C TYR A 51 6.08 -4.75 9.35
N ALA A 52 6.09 -5.99 9.86
CA ALA A 52 6.24 -7.18 9.02
C ALA A 52 5.05 -7.33 8.06
N ASP A 53 3.82 -7.14 8.54
CA ASP A 53 2.60 -7.18 7.72
C ASP A 53 2.60 -6.05 6.68
N ALA A 54 3.01 -4.84 7.07
CA ALA A 54 3.16 -3.73 6.12
C ALA A 54 4.20 -4.02 5.02
N VAL A 55 5.31 -4.67 5.37
CA VAL A 55 6.32 -5.14 4.42
C VAL A 55 5.76 -6.21 3.49
N LEU A 56 5.05 -7.21 4.01
CA LEU A 56 4.43 -8.28 3.22
C LEU A 56 3.36 -7.72 2.27
N ALA A 57 2.53 -6.80 2.75
CA ALA A 57 1.54 -6.09 1.94
C ALA A 57 2.21 -5.26 0.82
N GLY A 58 3.31 -4.57 1.15
CA GLY A 58 4.14 -3.85 0.19
C GLY A 58 4.75 -4.77 -0.87
N LEU A 59 5.22 -5.96 -0.49
CA LEU A 59 5.72 -6.98 -1.41
C LEU A 59 4.62 -7.50 -2.34
N ALA A 60 3.42 -7.77 -1.81
CA ALA A 60 2.28 -8.20 -2.61
C ALA A 60 1.89 -7.15 -3.65
N GLY A 61 1.83 -5.87 -3.23
CA GLY A 61 1.62 -4.74 -4.14
C GLY A 61 2.72 -4.64 -5.21
N LEU A 62 3.99 -4.84 -4.85
CA LEU A 62 5.12 -4.80 -5.79
C LEU A 62 5.03 -5.93 -6.82
N LEU A 63 4.63 -7.14 -6.42
CA LEU A 63 4.43 -8.27 -7.31
C LEU A 63 3.29 -8.00 -8.30
N LEU A 64 2.15 -7.48 -7.82
CA LEU A 64 1.04 -7.08 -8.68
C LEU A 64 1.48 -6.01 -9.69
N LEU A 65 2.25 -5.02 -9.22
CA LEU A 65 2.79 -3.96 -10.07
C LEU A 65 3.74 -4.50 -11.13
N ALA A 66 4.62 -5.44 -10.76
CA ALA A 66 5.52 -6.11 -11.70
C ALA A 66 4.76 -6.91 -12.76
N LEU A 67 3.72 -7.64 -12.35
CA LEU A 67 2.87 -8.41 -13.25
C LEU A 67 2.10 -7.50 -14.20
N ALA A 68 1.48 -6.44 -13.69
CA ALA A 68 0.72 -5.48 -14.47
C ALA A 68 1.60 -4.75 -15.49
N GLU A 69 2.80 -4.33 -15.11
CA GLU A 69 3.76 -3.71 -16.03
C GLU A 69 4.24 -4.68 -17.12
N ARG A 70 4.46 -5.96 -16.77
CA ARG A 70 4.86 -6.99 -17.73
C ARG A 70 3.76 -7.26 -18.76
N LEU A 71 2.51 -7.33 -18.33
CA LEU A 71 1.35 -7.52 -19.21
C LEU A 71 1.08 -6.28 -20.09
N ALA A 72 1.24 -5.08 -19.53
CA ALA A 72 1.02 -3.83 -20.26
C ALA A 72 2.12 -3.53 -21.29
N GLY A 73 3.37 -3.96 -21.02
CA GLY A 73 4.51 -3.78 -21.92
C GLY A 73 4.36 -4.50 -23.26
N ALA A 74 3.55 -5.57 -23.32
CA ALA A 74 3.39 -6.39 -24.51
C ALA A 74 2.47 -5.79 -25.59
N ARG A 75 1.63 -4.79 -25.27
CA ARG A 75 0.48 -4.45 -26.15
C ARG A 75 0.12 -2.96 -26.29
N ARG A 76 0.93 -1.97 -25.87
CA ARG A 76 0.48 -0.56 -25.83
C ARG A 76 1.43 0.51 -26.40
N THR A 77 0.82 1.53 -27.01
CA THR A 77 1.42 2.80 -27.45
C THR A 77 2.03 3.58 -26.27
N VAL A 78 2.89 4.58 -26.54
CA VAL A 78 3.59 5.37 -25.50
C VAL A 78 2.62 6.01 -24.49
N ALA A 79 1.52 6.60 -24.98
CA ALA A 79 0.48 7.17 -24.12
C ALA A 79 -0.28 6.09 -23.33
N GLY A 80 -0.61 4.96 -23.99
CA GLY A 80 -1.27 3.83 -23.33
C GLY A 80 -0.43 3.19 -22.22
N ARG A 81 0.91 3.21 -22.34
CA ARG A 81 1.83 2.75 -21.28
C ARG A 81 1.84 3.64 -20.05
N ALA A 82 1.65 4.96 -20.21
CA ALA A 82 1.60 5.89 -19.08
C ALA A 82 0.32 5.70 -18.25
N VAL A 83 -0.84 5.63 -18.91
CA VAL A 83 -2.13 5.39 -18.24
C VAL A 83 -2.15 4.01 -17.59
N ALA A 84 -1.65 2.97 -18.28
CA ALA A 84 -1.52 1.63 -17.72
C ALA A 84 -0.61 1.59 -16.49
N GLY A 85 0.47 2.37 -16.50
CA GLY A 85 1.38 2.49 -15.36
C GLY A 85 0.71 3.10 -14.14
N LEU A 86 -0.10 4.15 -14.33
CA LEU A 86 -0.86 4.80 -13.26
C LEU A 86 -1.95 3.89 -12.70
N SER A 87 -2.71 3.21 -13.57
CA SER A 87 -3.75 2.27 -13.11
C SER A 87 -3.14 1.07 -12.39
N ALA A 88 -2.00 0.57 -12.87
CA ALA A 88 -1.27 -0.51 -12.21
C ALA A 88 -0.77 -0.11 -10.81
N THR A 89 -0.29 1.13 -10.66
CA THR A 89 0.12 1.65 -9.34
C THR A 89 -1.03 1.82 -8.38
N PHE A 90 -2.15 2.31 -8.90
CA PHE A 90 -3.34 2.49 -8.08
C PHE A 90 -3.84 1.14 -7.58
N ALA A 91 -3.94 0.14 -8.47
CA ALA A 91 -4.30 -1.23 -8.11
C ALA A 91 -3.30 -1.86 -7.12
N ALA A 92 -2.00 -1.65 -7.31
CA ALA A 92 -0.97 -2.12 -6.39
C ALA A 92 -1.07 -1.47 -5.01
N ALA A 93 -1.34 -0.17 -4.95
CA ALA A 93 -1.57 0.54 -3.70
C ALA A 93 -2.84 0.03 -3.00
N LEU A 94 -3.96 -0.13 -3.73
CA LEU A 94 -5.18 -0.70 -3.17
C LEU A 94 -4.96 -2.09 -2.61
N LEU A 95 -4.22 -2.96 -3.31
CA LEU A 95 -3.90 -4.30 -2.80
C LEU A 95 -3.07 -4.22 -1.53
N ALA A 96 -2.03 -3.38 -1.49
CA ALA A 96 -1.20 -3.21 -0.30
C ALA A 96 -2.04 -2.68 0.88
N LEU A 97 -2.90 -1.69 0.65
CA LEU A 97 -3.79 -1.14 1.66
C LEU A 97 -4.85 -2.15 2.13
N TYR A 98 -5.33 -3.04 1.26
CA TYR A 98 -6.28 -4.09 1.61
C TYR A 98 -5.65 -5.17 2.50
N LEU A 99 -4.37 -5.49 2.28
CA LEU A 99 -3.63 -6.49 3.05
C LEU A 99 -2.98 -5.92 4.33
N ALA A 100 -3.00 -4.60 4.51
CA ALA A 100 -2.33 -3.90 5.60
C ALA A 100 -3.03 -3.93 6.97
N PRO A 101 -4.37 -4.00 7.12
CA PRO A 101 -4.99 -4.00 8.44
C PRO A 101 -4.50 -5.19 9.27
N PRO A 102 -4.12 -4.96 10.54
CA PRO A 102 -3.82 -6.06 11.45
C PRO A 102 -5.07 -6.90 11.68
N ALA A 103 -4.86 -8.15 12.13
CA ALA A 103 -5.94 -9.10 12.29
C ALA A 103 -7.05 -8.55 13.22
N PRO A 104 -8.32 -8.88 12.96
CA PRO A 104 -9.47 -8.33 13.70
C PRO A 104 -9.38 -8.57 15.23
N ILE A 105 -8.75 -9.68 15.62
CA ILE A 105 -8.47 -10.07 17.01
C ILE A 105 -7.57 -9.07 17.77
N VAL A 106 -6.73 -8.31 17.06
CA VAL A 106 -5.85 -7.29 17.63
C VAL A 106 -6.66 -6.11 18.20
N PHE A 107 -7.87 -5.90 17.68
CA PHE A 107 -8.81 -4.89 18.17
C PHE A 107 -9.84 -5.47 19.15
N GLY A 108 -9.63 -6.69 19.66
CA GLY A 108 -10.53 -7.35 20.60
C GLY A 108 -11.84 -7.84 19.98
N ASN A 109 -11.90 -7.99 18.65
CA ASN A 109 -13.08 -8.51 17.97
C ASN A 109 -12.96 -10.03 17.69
N THR A 110 -14.10 -10.69 17.47
CA THR A 110 -14.19 -12.13 17.17
C THR A 110 -14.49 -12.42 15.70
N TRP A 111 -14.25 -11.47 14.80
CA TRP A 111 -14.61 -11.62 13.39
C TRP A 111 -13.70 -12.63 12.70
N ALA A 112 -14.25 -13.38 11.75
CA ALA A 112 -13.47 -14.34 10.98
C ALA A 112 -12.35 -13.63 10.20
N TRP A 113 -11.23 -14.33 9.98
CA TRP A 113 -10.13 -13.86 9.15
C TRP A 113 -10.66 -13.50 7.74
N GLY A 114 -10.60 -12.21 7.37
CA GLY A 114 -10.98 -11.72 6.04
C GLY A 114 -12.27 -10.87 6.00
N GLU A 115 -13.26 -11.16 6.84
CA GLU A 115 -14.53 -10.39 6.87
C GLU A 115 -14.29 -8.97 7.37
N ALA A 116 -13.55 -8.81 8.46
CA ALA A 116 -13.22 -7.48 8.97
C ALA A 116 -12.29 -6.72 8.03
N THR A 117 -11.35 -7.42 7.37
CA THR A 117 -10.41 -6.79 6.45
C THR A 117 -11.13 -6.16 5.26
N ARG A 118 -12.15 -6.83 4.72
CA ARG A 118 -12.94 -6.32 3.60
C ARG A 118 -13.91 -5.21 4.00
N GLU A 119 -14.63 -5.38 5.11
CA GLU A 119 -15.59 -4.36 5.56
C GLU A 119 -14.89 -3.10 6.07
N LEU A 120 -13.78 -3.23 6.82
CA LEU A 120 -12.99 -2.09 7.27
C LEU A 120 -12.35 -1.37 6.08
N PHE A 121 -11.85 -2.08 5.09
CA PHE A 121 -11.28 -1.46 3.89
C PHE A 121 -12.32 -0.62 3.12
N LEU A 122 -13.54 -1.14 2.97
CA LEU A 122 -14.63 -0.42 2.31
C LEU A 122 -15.18 0.73 3.17
N ALA A 123 -15.31 0.52 4.48
CA ALA A 123 -15.77 1.54 5.42
C ALA A 123 -14.78 2.72 5.51
N GLN A 124 -13.48 2.46 5.32
CA GLN A 124 -12.41 3.45 5.44
C GLN A 124 -11.96 3.99 4.08
N TRP A 125 -12.85 3.99 3.08
CA TRP A 125 -12.61 4.64 1.79
C TRP A 125 -12.10 6.08 1.87
N PRO A 126 -12.50 6.93 2.86
CA PRO A 126 -11.97 8.29 2.99
C PRO A 126 -10.48 8.33 3.36
N LEU A 127 -9.91 7.21 3.81
CA LEU A 127 -8.50 7.06 4.15
C LEU A 127 -7.75 6.27 3.06
N VAL A 128 -8.37 5.23 2.51
CA VAL A 128 -7.81 4.42 1.42
C VAL A 128 -7.58 5.25 0.15
N LEU A 129 -8.57 6.02 -0.30
CA LEU A 129 -8.47 6.77 -1.56
C LEU A 129 -7.35 7.82 -1.54
N PRO A 130 -7.25 8.70 -0.52
CA PRO A 130 -6.16 9.69 -0.49
C PRO A 130 -4.78 9.04 -0.47
N ILE A 131 -4.59 7.93 0.26
CA ILE A 131 -3.30 7.25 0.31
C ILE A 131 -2.98 6.59 -1.04
N ALA A 132 -3.96 5.94 -1.68
CA ALA A 132 -3.79 5.36 -3.01
C ALA A 132 -3.50 6.44 -4.09
N LEU A 133 -4.12 7.61 -3.99
CA LEU A 133 -3.83 8.74 -4.89
C LEU A 133 -2.46 9.36 -4.60
N ALA A 134 -2.09 9.54 -3.33
CA ALA A 134 -0.79 10.08 -2.94
C ALA A 134 0.35 9.16 -3.41
N THR A 135 0.23 7.85 -3.20
CA THR A 135 1.21 6.86 -3.65
C THR A 135 1.41 6.88 -5.17
N THR A 136 0.31 6.95 -5.94
CA THR A 136 0.40 7.05 -7.41
C THR A 136 1.04 8.35 -7.86
N ALA A 137 0.68 9.48 -7.23
CA ALA A 137 1.26 10.80 -7.52
C ALA A 137 2.76 10.85 -7.21
N VAL A 138 3.18 10.34 -6.05
CA VAL A 138 4.60 10.28 -5.64
C VAL A 138 5.39 9.41 -6.61
N ARG A 139 4.91 8.21 -6.93
CA ARG A 139 5.61 7.34 -7.90
C ARG A 139 5.73 7.99 -9.27
N TRP A 140 4.70 8.69 -9.72
CA TRP A 140 4.74 9.40 -10.98
C TRP A 140 5.75 10.55 -10.97
N ALA A 141 5.82 11.32 -9.87
CA ALA A 141 6.81 12.38 -9.68
C ALA A 141 8.24 11.82 -9.70
N LEU A 142 8.50 10.73 -8.95
CA LEU A 142 9.80 10.03 -8.94
C LEU A 142 10.22 9.59 -10.34
N ARG A 143 9.28 9.04 -11.13
CA ARG A 143 9.53 8.63 -12.52
C ARG A 143 9.79 9.79 -13.47
N ARG A 144 9.23 10.97 -13.21
CA ARG A 144 9.53 12.18 -13.99
C ARG A 144 10.93 12.70 -13.68
N VAL A 145 11.26 12.82 -12.39
CA VAL A 145 12.57 13.30 -11.94
C VAL A 145 13.69 12.39 -12.45
N SER A 146 13.53 11.07 -12.37
CA SER A 146 14.53 10.11 -12.87
C SER A 146 14.74 10.19 -14.38
N ARG A 147 13.75 10.66 -15.15
CA ARG A 147 13.88 10.86 -16.60
C ARG A 147 14.53 12.20 -16.96
N LEU A 148 14.38 13.21 -16.10
CA LEU A 148 14.98 14.53 -16.28
C LEU A 148 16.48 14.52 -15.98
N GLY A 149 16.91 13.79 -14.94
CA GLY A 149 18.34 13.66 -14.60
C GLY A 149 19.15 12.70 -15.49
N ALA A 150 18.54 12.10 -16.51
CA ALA A 150 19.19 11.20 -17.47
C ALA A 150 19.37 11.84 -18.87
N ARG A 151 19.10 13.14 -18.98
CA ARG A 151 19.42 13.98 -20.15
C ARG A 151 20.61 14.86 -19.80
#